data_AF-A0A6A6EPF8-F1
#
_entry.id   AF-A0A6A6EPF8-F1
#
_cell.length_a   1.000
_cell.length_b   1.000
_cell.length_c   1.000
_cell.angle_alpha   90.00
_cell.angle_beta   90.00
_cell.angle_gamma   90.00
#
_symmetry.space_group_name_H-M   'P 1'
#
loop_
_entity.id
_entity.type
_entity.pdbx_description
1 polymer ?
#
loop_
_entity_poly.entity_id
_entity_poly.type
_entity_poly.pdbx_seq_one_letter_code
_entity_poly.pdbx_strand_id
1 'polypeptide(L)'
;MSFSPRAIDTRTQEAFKDPQNKRFYIPPPHLEVVAATSRESTPATNVGDEDNTEGNGDDSEDVSHQLRFTFDRKPRNIKQGFVFGSNTKTCDVILGRPKDGISGSHVRITFNDQGLLVLVDMSTHGTAVSYGGQAWDEKRKNLPDQTRNKLRDKSNDFTWILFPKIENKRVIIGHKIDELPNAPVIEFLVEITDPKSYREQYTKLRNAYLEEMRMAIPFGLNINSHLTTAGQTESHSPN
;
A
#
# COMPACT_ATOMS: atom_id res chain seq x y z
N MET A 1 -5.96 -5.25 10.93
CA MET A 1 -5.22 -4.03 10.72
C MET A 1 -6.09 -3.41 9.68
N SER A 2 -6.83 -2.37 10.03
CA SER A 2 -7.77 -1.78 9.07
C SER A 2 -7.15 -0.50 8.56
N PHE A 3 -6.69 -0.54 7.32
CA PHE A 3 -6.24 0.63 6.59
C PHE A 3 -6.70 0.52 5.15
N SER A 4 -6.93 1.68 4.54
CA SER A 4 -7.47 1.79 3.19
C SER A 4 -6.66 2.79 2.37
N PRO A 5 -5.85 2.30 1.41
CA PRO A 5 -5.34 3.12 0.32
C PRO A 5 -6.49 3.58 -0.58
N ARG A 6 -6.55 4.88 -0.86
CA ARG A 6 -7.58 5.54 -1.66
C ARG A 6 -6.93 6.28 -2.82
N ALA A 7 -7.30 5.93 -4.05
CA ALA A 7 -6.70 6.49 -5.25
C ALA A 7 -7.04 7.97 -5.39
N ILE A 8 -6.02 8.80 -5.68
CA ILE A 8 -6.19 10.25 -5.87
C ILE A 8 -6.32 10.59 -7.36
N ASP A 9 -5.60 9.85 -8.23
CA ASP A 9 -5.54 10.13 -9.66
C ASP A 9 -6.02 8.95 -10.52
N THR A 10 -6.34 9.21 -11.78
CA THR A 10 -6.81 8.18 -12.72
C THR A 10 -5.81 7.03 -12.86
N ARG A 11 -4.50 7.33 -12.82
CA ARG A 11 -3.47 6.31 -12.97
C ARG A 11 -3.49 5.30 -11.82
N THR A 12 -3.67 5.77 -10.60
CA THR A 12 -3.79 4.92 -9.41
C THR A 12 -5.10 4.17 -9.39
N GLN A 13 -6.18 4.78 -9.87
CA GLN A 13 -7.46 4.07 -10.05
C GLN A 13 -7.30 2.86 -10.97
N GLU A 14 -6.65 3.03 -12.12
CA GLU A 14 -6.38 1.93 -13.05
C GLU A 14 -5.45 0.87 -12.44
N ALA A 15 -4.44 1.29 -11.66
CA ALA A 15 -3.60 0.36 -10.92
C ALA A 15 -4.41 -0.45 -9.89
N PHE A 16 -5.31 0.19 -9.13
CA PHE A 16 -6.15 -0.49 -8.13
C PHE A 16 -7.13 -1.47 -8.77
N LYS A 17 -7.62 -1.19 -9.98
CA LYS A 17 -8.48 -2.08 -10.77
C LYS A 17 -7.77 -3.30 -11.35
N ASP A 18 -6.44 -3.40 -11.23
CA ASP A 18 -5.70 -4.56 -11.73
C ASP A 18 -6.36 -5.87 -11.23
N PRO A 19 -6.61 -6.87 -12.10
CA PRO A 19 -7.26 -8.12 -11.71
C PRO A 19 -6.60 -8.83 -10.53
N GLN A 20 -5.28 -8.66 -10.33
CA GLN A 20 -4.56 -9.24 -9.19
C GLN A 20 -4.89 -8.58 -7.86
N ASN A 21 -5.37 -7.33 -7.89
CA ASN A 21 -5.77 -6.57 -6.72
C ASN A 21 -7.21 -6.86 -6.27
N LYS A 22 -7.98 -7.66 -7.04
CA LYS A 22 -9.40 -7.98 -6.77
C LYS A 22 -9.69 -8.42 -5.33
N ARG A 23 -8.73 -9.07 -4.67
CA ARG A 23 -8.85 -9.51 -3.28
C ARG A 23 -9.03 -8.34 -2.29
N PHE A 24 -8.42 -7.19 -2.58
CA PHE A 24 -8.40 -6.03 -1.69
C PHE A 24 -9.23 -4.87 -2.25
N TYR A 25 -9.49 -4.86 -3.56
CA TYR A 25 -10.19 -3.79 -4.24
C TYR A 25 -11.65 -3.61 -3.78
N ILE A 26 -12.03 -2.35 -3.59
CA ILE A 26 -13.37 -1.87 -3.34
C ILE A 26 -13.69 -0.83 -4.42
N PRO A 27 -14.69 -1.08 -5.29
CA PRO A 27 -15.13 -0.08 -6.25
C PRO A 27 -15.84 1.08 -5.54
N PRO A 28 -15.84 2.28 -6.14
CA PRO A 28 -16.63 3.39 -5.63
C PRO A 28 -18.12 3.02 -5.62
N PRO A 29 -18.91 3.60 -4.70
CA PRO A 29 -20.35 3.42 -4.69
C PRO A 29 -20.97 3.87 -6.02
N HIS A 30 -21.95 3.12 -6.53
CA HIS A 30 -22.70 3.51 -7.71
C HIS A 30 -23.59 4.70 -7.35
N LEU A 31 -23.32 5.88 -7.92
CA LEU A 31 -24.25 7.00 -7.86
C LEU A 31 -25.48 6.63 -8.70
N GLU A 32 -26.57 6.26 -8.04
CA GLU A 32 -27.88 6.22 -8.70
C GLU A 32 -28.24 7.66 -9.07
N VAL A 33 -28.04 8.01 -10.34
CA VAL A 33 -28.55 9.26 -10.90
C VAL A 33 -30.08 9.14 -10.87
N VAL A 34 -30.70 9.61 -9.80
CA VAL A 34 -32.13 9.91 -9.81
C VAL A 34 -32.29 11.02 -10.84
N ALA A 35 -32.66 10.63 -12.05
CA ALA A 35 -33.03 11.56 -13.10
C ALA A 35 -34.07 12.50 -12.49
N ALA A 36 -33.68 13.77 -12.29
CA ALA A 36 -34.60 14.82 -11.89
C ALA A 36 -35.72 14.84 -12.94
N THR A 37 -36.86 14.26 -12.59
CA THR A 37 -38.05 14.34 -13.41
C THR A 37 -38.43 15.82 -13.48
N SER A 38 -38.55 16.28 -14.73
CA SER A 38 -38.82 17.66 -15.12
C SER A 38 -39.80 18.36 -14.19
N ARG A 39 -39.35 19.46 -13.58
CA ARG A 39 -40.24 20.51 -13.08
C ARG A 39 -40.13 21.71 -14.02
N GLU A 40 -41.31 22.17 -14.43
CA GLU A 40 -41.57 23.24 -15.39
C GLU A 40 -40.71 24.49 -15.21
N SER A 41 -40.28 25.04 -16.36
CA SER A 41 -39.65 26.34 -16.50
C SER A 41 -40.55 27.48 -16.03
N THR A 42 -39.99 28.42 -15.27
CA THR A 42 -40.57 29.78 -15.08
C THR A 42 -39.48 30.80 -15.47
N PRO A 43 -39.82 31.90 -16.19
CA PRO A 43 -38.82 32.66 -16.93
C PRO A 43 -37.94 33.58 -16.07
N ALA A 44 -36.73 33.81 -16.58
CA ALA A 44 -35.63 34.53 -15.98
C ALA A 44 -35.91 36.03 -15.73
N THR A 45 -35.33 36.56 -14.65
CA THR A 45 -35.01 37.99 -14.53
C THR A 45 -33.51 38.12 -14.32
N ASN A 46 -32.82 38.69 -15.31
CA ASN A 46 -31.40 39.02 -15.25
C ASN A 46 -31.21 40.35 -14.52
N VAL A 47 -30.40 40.37 -13.45
CA VAL A 47 -29.49 41.48 -13.13
C VAL A 47 -28.27 40.86 -12.48
N GLY A 48 -27.11 41.00 -13.13
CA GLY A 48 -25.83 40.56 -12.60
C GLY A 48 -25.25 41.56 -11.60
N ASP A 49 -24.41 41.07 -10.70
CA ASP A 49 -23.10 41.67 -10.44
C ASP A 49 -22.20 40.61 -9.79
N GLU A 50 -20.95 40.65 -10.21
CA GLU A 50 -19.90 39.65 -9.99
C GLU A 50 -19.44 39.64 -8.53
N ASP A 51 -19.62 38.52 -7.85
CA ASP A 51 -18.92 38.21 -6.60
C ASP A 51 -18.41 36.76 -6.66
N ASN A 52 -17.20 36.58 -7.19
CA ASN A 52 -16.50 35.29 -7.13
C ASN A 52 -15.77 35.19 -5.80
N THR A 53 -16.54 35.06 -4.72
CA THR A 53 -16.04 34.68 -3.41
C THR A 53 -16.83 33.49 -2.88
N GLU A 54 -16.53 32.28 -3.39
CA GLU A 54 -17.04 31.05 -2.80
C GLU A 54 -15.88 30.11 -2.44
N GLY A 55 -15.53 30.15 -1.16
CA GLY A 55 -15.14 28.93 -0.48
C GLY A 55 -16.41 28.24 -0.02
N ASN A 56 -16.52 26.92 -0.19
CA ASN A 56 -16.84 26.01 0.90
C ASN A 56 -16.93 24.56 0.45
N GLY A 57 -16.36 23.69 1.28
CA GLY A 57 -16.91 22.37 1.58
C GLY A 57 -17.04 21.40 0.42
N ASP A 58 -15.94 20.78 -0.01
CA ASP A 58 -16.01 19.50 -0.70
C ASP A 58 -16.37 18.42 0.32
N ASP A 59 -17.64 18.37 0.72
CA ASP A 59 -18.29 17.18 1.25
C ASP A 59 -18.56 16.21 0.09
N SER A 60 -17.52 15.89 -0.70
CA SER A 60 -17.63 14.80 -1.68
C SER A 60 -17.72 13.51 -0.89
N GLU A 61 -18.93 12.92 -0.90
CA GLU A 61 -19.12 11.51 -0.61
C GLU A 61 -18.01 10.73 -1.32
N ASP A 62 -17.32 9.85 -0.61
CA ASP A 62 -16.06 9.22 -1.03
C ASP A 62 -16.22 8.32 -2.28
N VAL A 63 -16.27 8.93 -3.48
CA VAL A 63 -16.49 8.27 -4.79
C VAL A 63 -15.21 7.68 -5.38
N SER A 64 -14.22 7.37 -4.54
CA SER A 64 -12.89 6.98 -5.01
C SER A 64 -12.69 5.46 -5.06
N HIS A 65 -11.76 5.01 -5.90
CA HIS A 65 -11.33 3.61 -5.93
C HIS A 65 -10.44 3.30 -4.72
N GLN A 66 -10.73 2.23 -4.00
CA GLN A 66 -10.02 1.90 -2.75
C GLN A 66 -9.46 0.48 -2.73
N LEU A 67 -8.43 0.28 -1.93
CA LEU A 67 -8.01 -1.03 -1.45
C LEU A 67 -8.32 -1.10 0.04
N ARG A 68 -8.83 -2.24 0.54
CA ARG A 68 -9.10 -2.44 1.97
C ARG A 68 -8.37 -3.64 2.51
N PHE A 69 -7.61 -3.39 3.56
CA PHE A 69 -6.86 -4.39 4.29
C PHE A 69 -7.44 -4.51 5.69
N THR A 70 -7.54 -5.74 6.19
CA THR A 70 -8.16 -6.07 7.47
C THR A 70 -7.36 -7.19 8.15
N PHE A 71 -7.61 -7.49 9.44
CA PHE A 71 -6.86 -8.56 10.14
C PHE A 71 -7.11 -9.96 9.56
N ASP A 72 -8.30 -10.18 9.00
CA ASP A 72 -8.73 -11.42 8.35
C ASP A 72 -8.11 -11.60 6.95
N ARG A 73 -7.80 -10.50 6.25
CA ARG A 73 -7.18 -10.53 4.92
C ARG A 73 -5.67 -10.44 5.02
N LYS A 74 -5.03 -11.52 5.46
CA LYS A 74 -3.58 -11.57 5.66
C LYS A 74 -2.77 -11.37 4.37
N PRO A 75 -1.59 -10.73 4.45
CA PRO A 75 -0.66 -10.66 3.32
C PRO A 75 -0.11 -12.05 2.99
N ARG A 76 0.44 -12.18 1.79
CA ARG A 76 1.07 -13.40 1.28
C ARG A 76 2.21 -13.86 2.18
N ASN A 77 2.99 -12.92 2.71
CA ASN A 77 4.03 -13.18 3.69
C ASN A 77 3.84 -12.27 4.90
N ILE A 78 3.33 -12.83 6.00
CA ILE A 78 3.04 -12.07 7.21
C ILE A 78 4.28 -11.37 7.80
N LYS A 79 5.48 -11.93 7.66
CA LYS A 79 6.74 -11.28 8.08
C LYS A 79 7.08 -10.03 7.28
N GLN A 80 6.60 -9.95 6.04
CA GLN A 80 6.84 -8.81 5.18
C GLN A 80 5.73 -7.76 5.27
N GLY A 81 4.58 -8.07 5.84
CA GLY A 81 3.39 -7.22 5.74
C GLY A 81 2.85 -7.21 4.31
N PHE A 82 2.05 -6.20 3.96
CA PHE A 82 1.48 -6.06 2.63
C PHE A 82 2.47 -5.40 1.69
N VAL A 83 2.90 -6.10 0.64
CA VAL A 83 3.91 -5.62 -0.30
C VAL A 83 3.26 -5.09 -1.57
N PHE A 84 3.62 -3.87 -1.96
CA PHE A 84 3.12 -3.18 -3.14
C PHE A 84 4.27 -3.02 -4.14
N GLY A 85 4.03 -3.28 -5.43
CA GLY A 85 5.07 -3.18 -6.44
C GLY A 85 4.62 -3.67 -7.81
N SER A 86 5.56 -4.08 -8.64
CA SER A 86 5.27 -4.55 -10.00
C SER A 86 5.38 -6.07 -10.18
N ASN A 87 5.85 -6.81 -9.17
CA ASN A 87 6.09 -8.25 -9.27
C ASN A 87 4.94 -9.07 -8.68
N THR A 88 4.19 -9.71 -9.56
CA THR A 88 3.00 -10.55 -9.29
C THR A 88 3.28 -11.75 -8.38
N LYS A 89 4.53 -12.22 -8.33
CA LYS A 89 4.94 -13.38 -7.51
C LYS A 89 5.20 -13.00 -6.06
N THR A 90 5.68 -11.77 -5.82
CA THR A 90 6.15 -11.33 -4.50
C THR A 90 5.22 -10.31 -3.86
N CYS A 91 4.45 -9.56 -4.65
CA CYS A 91 3.56 -8.52 -4.14
C CYS A 91 2.17 -9.05 -3.78
N ASP A 92 1.56 -8.37 -2.81
CA ASP A 92 0.15 -8.44 -2.48
C ASP A 92 -0.67 -7.51 -3.37
N VAL A 93 -0.08 -6.39 -3.79
CA VAL A 93 -0.72 -5.36 -4.62
C VAL A 93 0.16 -4.99 -5.80
N ILE A 94 -0.42 -4.99 -6.99
CA ILE A 94 0.23 -4.58 -8.23
C ILE A 94 -0.11 -3.12 -8.51
N LEU A 95 0.91 -2.27 -8.57
CA LEU A 95 0.76 -0.84 -8.81
C LEU A 95 1.08 -0.41 -10.25
N GLY A 96 1.59 -1.33 -11.07
CA GLY A 96 1.94 -1.08 -12.47
C GLY A 96 3.15 -1.90 -12.90
N ARG A 97 3.94 -1.39 -13.86
CA ARG A 97 5.04 -2.14 -14.49
C ARG A 97 6.41 -1.55 -14.15
N PRO A 98 7.50 -2.32 -14.26
CA PRO A 98 8.86 -1.81 -14.03
C PRO A 98 9.23 -0.57 -14.85
N LYS A 99 8.75 -0.51 -16.11
CA LYS A 99 8.95 0.63 -17.01
C LYS A 99 8.33 1.94 -16.51
N ASP A 100 7.39 1.86 -15.57
CA ASP A 100 6.74 2.99 -14.93
C ASP A 100 7.54 3.49 -13.71
N GLY A 101 8.77 3.00 -13.51
CA GLY A 101 9.60 3.29 -12.33
C GLY A 101 9.19 2.50 -11.09
N ILE A 102 8.25 1.56 -11.21
CA ILE A 102 7.76 0.78 -10.08
C ILE A 102 8.66 -0.44 -9.87
N SER A 103 9.43 -0.44 -8.79
CA SER A 103 10.24 -1.58 -8.35
C SER A 103 9.41 -2.86 -8.16
N GLY A 104 10.04 -4.02 -8.36
CA GLY A 104 9.42 -5.34 -8.17
C GLY A 104 8.71 -5.47 -6.82
N SER A 105 9.38 -5.07 -5.75
CA SER A 105 8.80 -4.74 -4.44
C SER A 105 9.14 -3.28 -4.15
N HIS A 106 8.15 -2.41 -4.14
CA HIS A 106 8.35 -0.96 -4.07
C HIS A 106 8.19 -0.42 -2.66
N VAL A 107 7.08 -0.72 -2.01
CA VAL A 107 6.83 -0.39 -0.62
C VAL A 107 6.19 -1.57 0.08
N ARG A 108 6.27 -1.58 1.41
CA ARG A 108 5.42 -2.45 2.22
C ARG A 108 4.76 -1.69 3.35
N ILE A 109 3.57 -2.10 3.72
CA ILE A 109 2.85 -1.59 4.88
C ILE A 109 2.75 -2.72 5.91
N THR A 110 3.31 -2.48 7.10
CA THR A 110 3.42 -3.47 8.18
C THR A 110 3.37 -2.79 9.55
N PHE A 111 3.49 -3.56 10.63
CA PHE A 111 3.74 -3.03 11.96
C PHE A 111 5.23 -3.08 12.32
N ASN A 112 5.70 -2.05 13.01
CA ASN A 112 7.00 -2.07 13.68
C ASN A 112 6.94 -2.82 15.02
N ASP A 113 8.07 -2.93 15.71
CA ASP A 113 8.17 -3.66 17.00
C ASP A 113 7.33 -3.04 18.11
N GLN A 114 7.01 -1.75 18.00
CA GLN A 114 6.11 -1.02 18.90
C GLN A 114 4.62 -1.21 18.55
N GLY A 115 4.31 -1.97 17.50
CA GLY A 115 2.94 -2.18 17.03
C GLY A 115 2.32 -0.95 16.35
N LEU A 116 3.15 -0.01 15.88
CA LEU A 116 2.74 1.12 15.07
C LEU A 116 2.73 0.74 13.59
N LEU A 117 1.75 1.24 12.85
CA LEU A 117 1.66 1.01 11.42
C LEU A 117 2.71 1.85 10.70
N VAL A 118 3.49 1.21 9.83
CA VAL A 118 4.58 1.84 9.11
C VAL A 118 4.54 1.51 7.63
N LEU A 119 4.97 2.46 6.80
CA LEU A 119 5.30 2.27 5.40
C LEU A 119 6.82 2.22 5.28
N VAL A 120 7.33 1.13 4.71
CA VAL A 120 8.77 0.95 4.48
C VAL A 120 9.03 1.09 2.99
N ASP A 121 9.88 2.03 2.61
CA ASP A 121 10.34 2.20 1.24
C ASP A 121 11.31 1.07 0.91
N MET A 122 10.97 0.28 -0.10
CA MET A 122 11.78 -0.79 -0.66
C MET A 122 12.21 -0.48 -2.10
N SER A 123 12.06 0.76 -2.55
CA SER A 123 12.19 1.09 -3.96
C SER A 123 13.63 1.39 -4.39
N THR A 124 13.85 1.35 -5.71
CA THR A 124 15.05 1.89 -6.36
C THR A 124 14.88 3.37 -6.74
N HIS A 125 13.64 3.81 -7.01
CA HIS A 125 13.36 5.16 -7.55
C HIS A 125 12.87 6.16 -6.47
N GLY A 126 12.71 5.70 -5.23
CA GLY A 126 12.26 6.48 -4.09
C GLY A 126 10.76 6.36 -3.83
N THR A 127 10.38 6.64 -2.58
CA THR A 127 9.00 6.84 -2.15
C THR A 127 8.91 8.15 -1.36
N ALA A 128 7.84 8.93 -1.57
CA ALA A 128 7.55 10.11 -0.77
C ALA A 128 6.23 9.93 -0.01
N VAL A 129 6.19 10.45 1.21
CA VAL A 129 4.98 10.47 2.05
C VAL A 129 4.79 11.88 2.59
N SER A 130 3.63 12.48 2.34
CA SER A 130 3.26 13.76 2.92
C SER A 130 2.17 13.59 3.98
N TYR A 131 2.23 14.42 5.01
CA TYR A 131 1.31 14.42 6.16
C TYR A 131 0.53 15.73 6.17
N GLY A 132 -0.75 15.71 5.80
CA GLY A 132 -1.57 16.93 5.81
C GLY A 132 -1.02 18.03 4.90
N GLY A 133 -0.39 17.64 3.79
CA GLY A 133 0.24 18.59 2.87
C GLY A 133 1.62 19.11 3.30
N GLN A 134 2.21 18.58 4.38
CA GLN A 134 3.59 18.86 4.78
C GLN A 134 4.52 17.72 4.33
N ALA A 135 5.82 18.02 4.16
CA ALA A 135 6.87 17.07 3.77
C ALA A 135 6.82 16.54 2.33
N TRP A 136 6.22 17.27 1.38
CA TRP A 136 6.24 16.91 -0.06
C TRP A 136 7.66 16.82 -0.64
N ASP A 137 8.54 17.68 -0.15
CA ASP A 137 9.92 17.77 -0.62
C ASP A 137 10.84 16.76 0.09
N GLU A 138 10.35 16.04 1.10
CA GLU A 138 11.07 14.95 1.76
C GLU A 138 11.03 13.68 0.91
N LYS A 139 11.68 13.78 -0.22
CA LYS A 139 11.91 12.72 -1.19
C LYS A 139 13.06 11.87 -0.68
N ARG A 140 12.78 10.65 -0.24
CA ARG A 140 13.83 9.73 0.22
C ARG A 140 14.00 8.60 -0.79
N LYS A 141 15.26 8.37 -1.16
CA LYS A 141 15.68 7.25 -1.98
C LYS A 141 16.56 6.37 -1.13
N ASN A 142 16.27 5.08 -1.10
CA ASN A 142 17.28 4.12 -0.70
C ASN A 142 18.35 4.15 -1.80
N LEU A 143 19.54 4.68 -1.51
CA LEU A 143 20.63 4.63 -2.47
C LEU A 143 20.90 3.14 -2.80
N PRO A 144 20.90 2.74 -4.08
CA PRO A 144 21.35 1.41 -4.42
C PRO A 144 22.82 1.30 -4.01
N ASP A 145 23.15 0.31 -3.19
CA ASP A 145 24.54 -0.12 -3.02
C ASP A 145 25.03 -0.50 -4.43
N GLN A 146 25.94 0.32 -4.98
CA GLN A 146 26.42 0.17 -6.37
C GLN A 146 27.16 -1.16 -6.59
N THR A 147 27.43 -1.92 -5.54
CA THR A 147 27.95 -3.28 -5.64
C THR A 147 26.81 -4.28 -5.91
N ARG A 148 26.49 -4.49 -7.20
CA ARG A 148 25.46 -5.43 -7.71
C ARG A 148 25.52 -6.89 -7.17
N ASN A 149 26.54 -7.24 -6.37
CA ASN A 149 26.72 -8.56 -5.77
C ASN A 149 26.49 -8.62 -4.25
N LYS A 150 26.17 -7.52 -3.56
CA LYS A 150 25.76 -7.58 -2.15
C LYS A 150 24.25 -7.78 -2.02
N LEU A 151 23.86 -8.64 -1.08
CA LEU A 151 22.49 -8.68 -0.62
C LEU A 151 22.10 -7.27 -0.18
N ARG A 152 20.95 -6.76 -0.66
CA ARG A 152 20.41 -5.48 -0.23
C ARG A 152 20.41 -5.40 1.29
N ASP A 153 21.08 -4.39 1.83
CA ASP A 153 21.05 -4.13 3.25
C ASP A 153 19.69 -3.54 3.64
N LYS A 154 18.89 -4.35 4.31
CA LYS A 154 17.56 -3.95 4.79
C LYS A 154 17.63 -2.92 5.91
N SER A 155 18.79 -2.71 6.55
CA SER A 155 18.94 -1.68 7.58
C SER A 155 18.81 -0.26 7.01
N ASN A 156 18.98 -0.11 5.69
CA ASN A 156 18.90 1.18 5.02
C ASN A 156 17.49 1.51 4.52
N ASP A 157 16.52 0.59 4.65
CA ASP A 157 15.16 0.82 4.19
C ASP A 157 14.50 1.92 5.03
N PHE A 158 14.18 3.05 4.39
CA PHE A 158 13.54 4.16 5.08
C PHE A 158 12.12 3.81 5.53
N THR A 159 11.74 4.22 6.74
CA THR A 159 10.45 3.87 7.36
C THR A 159 9.67 5.12 7.78
N TRP A 160 8.46 5.25 7.24
CA TRP A 160 7.49 6.28 7.59
C TRP A 160 6.46 5.73 8.58
N ILE A 161 6.15 6.47 9.65
CA ILE A 161 5.09 6.08 10.59
C ILE A 161 3.74 6.61 10.07
N LEU A 162 2.76 5.73 9.93
CA LEU A 162 1.42 6.11 9.49
C LEU A 162 0.55 6.36 10.73
N PHE A 163 0.52 7.60 11.21
CA PHE A 163 -0.20 7.96 12.44
C PHE A 163 -1.72 7.96 12.25
N PRO A 164 -2.51 7.20 13.04
CA PRO A 164 -3.96 7.16 12.86
C PRO A 164 -4.65 8.53 12.94
N LYS A 165 -4.12 9.44 13.76
CA LYS A 165 -4.69 10.78 14.01
C LYS A 165 -4.40 11.80 12.91
N ILE A 166 -3.47 11.54 12.00
CA ILE A 166 -3.14 12.48 10.93
C ILE A 166 -4.01 12.17 9.73
N GLU A 167 -4.81 13.11 9.27
CA GLU A 167 -5.57 12.97 8.04
C GLU A 167 -4.68 13.22 6.82
N ASN A 168 -5.16 12.84 5.63
CA ASN A 168 -4.50 13.16 4.35
C ASN A 168 -3.02 12.72 4.27
N LYS A 169 -2.75 11.45 4.64
CA LYS A 169 -1.44 10.82 4.42
C LYS A 169 -1.32 10.43 2.96
N ARG A 170 -0.64 11.23 2.15
CA ARG A 170 -0.48 10.96 0.72
C ARG A 170 0.83 10.23 0.49
N VAL A 171 0.78 9.14 -0.27
CA VAL A 171 1.94 8.34 -0.70
C VAL A 171 2.11 8.55 -2.19
N ILE A 172 3.34 8.81 -2.61
CA ILE A 172 3.70 9.06 -4.02
C ILE A 172 4.83 8.10 -4.41
N ILE A 173 4.63 7.38 -5.52
CA ILE A 173 5.51 6.31 -6.03
C ILE A 173 5.74 6.53 -7.54
N GLY A 174 6.97 6.53 -8.06
CA GLY A 174 7.16 6.55 -9.52
C GLY A 174 8.56 6.77 -10.05
N HIS A 175 8.65 6.91 -11.37
CA HIS A 175 9.90 7.07 -12.12
C HIS A 175 10.46 8.48 -11.90
N LYS A 176 11.38 8.59 -10.93
CA LYS A 176 12.07 9.83 -10.55
C LYS A 176 11.14 10.82 -9.86
N ILE A 177 10.91 10.56 -8.58
CA ILE A 177 10.26 11.50 -7.66
C ILE A 177 10.85 12.93 -7.71
N ASP A 178 12.11 13.09 -8.11
CA ASP A 178 12.76 14.39 -8.30
C ASP A 178 12.15 15.21 -9.46
N GLU A 179 11.52 14.56 -10.44
CA GLU A 179 10.88 15.17 -11.62
C GLU A 179 9.37 15.45 -11.42
N LEU A 180 8.86 15.31 -10.19
CA LEU A 180 7.52 15.78 -9.82
C LEU A 180 7.37 17.30 -10.11
N PRO A 181 6.19 17.76 -10.59
CA PRO A 181 4.93 17.02 -10.74
C PRO A 181 4.75 16.29 -12.08
N ASN A 182 5.70 16.37 -13.01
CA ASN A 182 5.52 15.92 -14.40
C ASN A 182 5.81 14.42 -14.61
N ALA A 183 6.35 13.75 -13.59
CA ALA A 183 6.66 12.33 -13.64
C ALA A 183 5.38 11.46 -13.57
N PRO A 184 5.33 10.33 -14.29
CA PRO A 184 4.28 9.35 -14.10
C PRO A 184 4.38 8.73 -12.70
N VAL A 185 3.41 9.05 -11.83
CA VAL A 185 3.39 8.59 -10.44
C VAL A 185 2.09 7.87 -10.08
N ILE A 186 2.18 7.00 -9.08
CA ILE A 186 1.07 6.39 -8.37
C ILE A 186 0.91 7.15 -7.08
N GLU A 187 -0.31 7.64 -6.83
CA GLU A 187 -0.65 8.51 -5.72
C GLU A 187 -1.93 8.05 -5.02
N PHE A 188 -1.83 7.82 -3.72
CA PHE A 188 -2.98 7.44 -2.90
C PHE A 188 -2.91 8.02 -1.50
N LEU A 189 -4.08 8.23 -0.91
CA LEU A 189 -4.23 8.53 0.51
C LEU A 189 -4.26 7.25 1.32
N VAL A 190 -3.67 7.26 2.51
CA VAL A 190 -3.76 6.14 3.46
C VAL A 190 -4.60 6.53 4.66
N GLU A 191 -5.79 5.95 4.70
CA GLU A 191 -6.68 6.01 5.85
C GLU A 191 -6.40 4.86 6.80
N ILE A 192 -6.46 5.15 8.10
CA ILE A 192 -6.34 4.13 9.14
C ILE A 192 -7.61 4.23 9.96
N THR A 193 -8.32 3.11 10.09
CA THR A 193 -9.53 3.07 10.92
C THR A 193 -9.13 3.32 12.38
N ASP A 194 -9.60 4.43 12.95
CA ASP A 194 -9.41 4.76 14.37
C ASP A 194 -10.32 3.84 15.21
N PRO A 195 -9.75 2.98 16.08
CA PRO A 195 -10.53 1.99 16.79
C PRO A 195 -11.26 2.56 18.03
N LYS A 196 -11.59 3.86 18.09
CA LYS A 196 -12.20 4.53 19.26
C LYS A 196 -13.33 3.70 19.92
N SER A 197 -14.25 3.16 19.12
CA SER A 197 -15.39 2.39 19.63
C SER A 197 -15.11 0.91 19.91
N TYR A 198 -13.98 0.35 19.43
CA TYR A 198 -13.65 -1.08 19.52
C TYR A 198 -12.18 -1.31 19.90
N ARG A 199 -11.65 -0.45 20.76
CA ARG A 199 -10.21 -0.37 21.06
C ARG A 199 -9.62 -1.67 21.58
N GLU A 200 -10.36 -2.36 22.45
CA GLU A 200 -9.95 -3.63 23.03
C GLU A 200 -9.86 -4.73 21.97
N GLN A 201 -10.90 -4.87 21.15
CA GLN A 201 -10.94 -5.85 20.07
C GLN A 201 -9.84 -5.58 19.04
N TYR A 202 -9.64 -4.31 18.67
CA TYR A 202 -8.54 -3.91 17.79
C TYR A 202 -7.19 -4.29 18.38
N THR A 203 -6.96 -3.99 19.66
CA THR A 203 -5.70 -4.28 20.36
C THR A 203 -5.46 -5.79 20.41
N LYS A 204 -6.49 -6.58 20.71
CA LYS A 204 -6.42 -8.05 20.71
C LYS A 204 -6.04 -8.59 19.34
N LEU A 205 -6.71 -8.14 18.28
CA LEU A 205 -6.43 -8.60 16.92
C LEU A 205 -5.05 -8.14 16.43
N ARG A 206 -4.62 -6.92 16.78
CA ARG A 206 -3.28 -6.40 16.48
C ARG A 206 -2.21 -7.25 17.16
N ASN A 207 -2.36 -7.51 18.44
CA ASN A 207 -1.37 -8.29 19.19
C ASN A 207 -1.31 -9.73 18.67
N ALA A 208 -2.45 -10.36 18.37
CA ALA A 208 -2.47 -11.68 17.74
C ALA A 208 -1.75 -11.70 16.38
N TYR A 209 -1.96 -10.68 15.55
CA TYR A 209 -1.25 -10.53 14.28
C TYR A 209 0.27 -10.36 14.48
N LEU A 210 0.69 -9.55 15.45
CA LEU A 210 2.10 -9.33 15.76
C LEU A 210 2.79 -10.60 16.25
N GLU A 211 2.12 -11.37 17.11
CA GLU A 211 2.63 -12.66 17.57
C GLU A 211 2.79 -13.64 16.41
N GLU A 212 1.78 -13.76 15.54
CA GLU A 212 1.88 -14.60 14.35
C GLU A 212 3.02 -14.15 13.41
N MET A 213 3.17 -12.85 13.21
CA MET A 213 4.26 -12.28 12.43
C MET A 213 5.64 -12.65 13.00
N ARG A 214 5.81 -12.58 14.33
CA ARG A 214 7.05 -12.94 15.02
C ARG A 214 7.35 -14.44 14.88
N MET A 215 6.33 -15.28 15.01
CA MET A 215 6.45 -16.73 15.00
C MET A 215 6.54 -17.36 13.61
N ALA A 216 6.12 -16.66 12.55
CA ALA A 216 6.10 -17.20 11.20
C ALA A 216 7.50 -17.63 10.73
N ILE A 217 7.63 -18.78 10.08
CA ILE A 217 8.91 -19.20 9.48
C ILE A 217 9.07 -18.46 8.14
N PRO A 218 10.26 -17.92 7.79
CA PRO A 218 10.45 -17.29 6.49
C PRO A 218 10.12 -18.28 5.37
N PHE A 219 9.18 -17.93 4.49
CA PHE A 219 8.99 -18.62 3.21
C PHE A 219 10.30 -18.48 2.41
N GLY A 220 11.13 -19.53 2.42
CA GLY A 220 12.47 -19.48 1.85
C GLY A 220 13.50 -20.45 2.43
N LEU A 221 13.19 -21.15 3.53
CA LEU A 221 13.93 -22.38 3.86
C LEU A 221 13.50 -23.47 2.88
N ASN A 222 14.04 -23.40 1.65
CA ASN A 222 14.16 -24.57 0.80
C ASN A 222 15.14 -25.49 1.52
N ILE A 223 14.61 -26.30 2.44
CA ILE A 223 15.34 -27.43 3.00
C ILE A 223 15.51 -28.36 1.81
N ASN A 224 16.61 -28.18 1.07
CA ASN A 224 17.08 -29.19 0.16
C ASN A 224 17.32 -30.42 1.04
N SER A 225 16.33 -31.31 1.12
CA SER A 225 16.52 -32.65 1.62
C SER A 225 17.44 -33.32 0.59
N HIS A 226 18.74 -33.08 0.74
CA HIS A 226 19.70 -34.05 0.28
C HIS A 226 19.26 -35.37 0.92
N LEU A 227 18.76 -36.24 0.07
CA LEU A 227 18.53 -37.64 0.36
C LEU A 227 19.90 -38.17 0.81
N THR A 228 20.13 -38.23 2.12
CA THR A 228 21.34 -38.84 2.66
C THR A 228 21.19 -40.33 2.40
N THR A 229 21.81 -40.81 1.33
CA THR A 229 22.05 -42.24 1.11
C THR A 229 22.98 -42.70 2.23
N ALA A 230 22.41 -43.14 3.34
CA ALA A 230 23.13 -43.98 4.29
C ALA A 230 23.51 -45.26 3.55
N GLY A 231 24.81 -45.48 3.40
CA GLY A 231 25.36 -46.65 2.74
C GLY A 231 24.84 -47.93 3.36
N GLN A 232 24.35 -48.83 2.52
CA GLN A 232 24.19 -50.24 2.90
C GLN A 232 25.58 -50.76 3.24
N THR A 233 25.77 -51.11 4.50
CA THR A 233 26.87 -51.96 4.93
C THR A 233 26.65 -53.34 4.30
N GLU A 234 27.52 -53.70 3.35
CA GLU A 234 27.63 -55.07 2.86
C GLU A 234 28.02 -55.99 4.03
N SER A 235 27.23 -57.03 4.24
CA SER A 235 27.53 -58.12 5.15
C SER A 235 28.58 -59.04 4.52
N HIS A 236 29.82 -58.97 5.00
CA HIS A 236 30.80 -60.02 4.75
C HIS A 236 30.54 -61.20 5.69
N SER A 237 30.11 -62.33 5.12
CA SER A 237 30.18 -63.64 5.80
C SER A 237 31.62 -64.14 5.77
N PRO A 238 32.17 -64.65 6.88
CA PRO A 238 33.36 -65.48 6.85
C PRO A 238 32.98 -66.98 6.69
N ASN A 239 33.84 -67.68 5.95
CA ASN A 239 33.90 -69.11 5.60
C ASN A 239 33.07 -70.11 6.42
#